data_AF-A0AB33ICY3-F1
#
_entry.id   AF-A0AB33ICY3-F1
#
_cell.length_a   1.000
_cell.length_b   1.000
_cell.length_c   1.000
_cell.angle_alpha   90.00
_cell.angle_beta   90.00
_cell.angle_gamma   90.00
#
_symmetry.space_group_name_H-M   'P 1'
#
loop_
_entity.id
_entity.type
_entity.pdbx_description
1 polymer ?
#
loop_
_entity_poly.entity_id
_entity_poly.type
_entity_poly.pdbx_seq_one_letter_code
_entity_poly.pdbx_strand_id
1 'polypeptide(L)' 'MRPIRRFPISSTSIVRIVAFVAGVLMLVAAARFVAELPSVMPGNAAGILVLVTLGTIFVLAAIWLGV' A
#
# COMPACT_ATOMS: atom_id res chain seq x y z
N MET A 1 36.05 -17.66 -10.76
CA MET A 1 35.04 -16.97 -9.94
C MET A 1 33.81 -16.72 -10.82
N ARG A 2 32.66 -17.33 -10.52
CA ARG A 2 31.44 -17.13 -11.34
C ARG A 2 30.92 -15.71 -11.11
N PRO A 3 30.56 -14.94 -12.15
CA PRO A 3 30.00 -13.62 -11.96
C PRO A 3 28.65 -13.75 -11.25
N ILE A 4 28.56 -13.16 -10.06
CA ILE A 4 27.30 -12.97 -9.34
C ILE A 4 26.45 -12.08 -10.25
N ARG A 5 25.44 -12.65 -10.92
CA ARG A 5 24.45 -11.90 -11.69
C ARG A 5 23.67 -11.01 -10.72
N ARG A 6 24.19 -9.81 -10.46
CA ARG A 6 23.41 -8.73 -9.86
C ARG A 6 22.42 -8.31 -10.93
N PHE A 7 21.20 -8.84 -10.87
CA PHE A 7 20.11 -8.34 -11.69
C PHE A 7 19.97 -6.83 -11.42
N PRO A 8 20.09 -5.97 -12.44
CA PRO A 8 19.90 -4.54 -12.25
C PRO A 8 18.40 -4.31 -12.06
N ILE A 9 17.94 -4.33 -10.81
CA ILE A 9 16.60 -3.82 -10.51
C ILE A 9 16.65 -2.32 -10.85
N SER A 10 15.85 -1.90 -11.82
CA SER A 10 15.80 -0.48 -12.20
C SER A 10 15.26 0.33 -11.02
N SER A 11 15.70 1.59 -10.88
CA SER A 11 15.22 2.49 -9.82
C SER A 11 13.67 2.56 -9.79
N THR A 12 13.04 2.53 -10.96
CA THR A 12 11.59 2.46 -11.14
C THR A 12 10.98 1.21 -10.49
N SER A 13 11.61 0.04 -10.63
CA SER A 13 11.15 -1.19 -9.97
C SER A 13 11.28 -1.13 -8.45
N ILE A 14 12.33 -0.49 -7.93
CA ILE A 14 12.49 -0.30 -6.47
C ILE A 14 11.36 0.58 -5.93
N VAL A 15 11.08 1.73 -6.58
CA VAL A 15 10.00 2.64 -6.18
C VAL A 15 8.64 1.93 -6.19
N ARG A 16 8.38 1.12 -7.22
CA ARG A 16 7.16 0.29 -7.31
C ARG A 16 7.00 -0.66 -6.13
N ILE A 17 8.09 -1.36 -5.77
CA ILE A 17 8.09 -2.30 -4.64
C ILE A 17 7.88 -1.56 -3.31
N VAL A 18 8.61 -0.47 -3.09
CA VAL A 18 8.50 0.32 -1.84
C VAL A 18 7.09 0.85 -1.66
N ALA A 19 6.51 1.42 -2.71
CA ALA A 19 5.17 1.96 -2.65
C ALA A 19 4.10 0.87 -2.51
N PHE A 20 4.31 -0.30 -3.11
CA PHE A 20 3.46 -1.47 -2.88
C PHE A 20 3.48 -1.90 -1.41
N VAL A 21 4.68 -2.05 -0.82
CA VAL A 21 4.85 -2.41 0.59
C VAL A 21 4.19 -1.37 1.50
N ALA A 22 4.39 -0.07 1.24
CA ALA A 22 3.78 1.01 2.01
C ALA A 22 2.24 0.97 1.94
N GLY A 23 1.67 0.78 0.75
CA GLY A 23 0.22 0.66 0.57
C GLY A 23 -0.38 -0.53 1.31
N VAL A 24 0.28 -1.69 1.28
CA VAL A 24 -0.14 -2.88 2.03
C VAL A 24 -0.10 -2.63 3.54
N LEU A 25 0.96 -2.02 4.06
CA LEU A 25 1.06 -1.69 5.48
C LEU A 25 -0.04 -0.73 5.92
N MET A 26 -0.38 0.25 5.08
CA MET A 26 -1.45 1.22 5.34
C MET A 26 -2.83 0.56 5.39
N LEU A 27 -3.10 -0.38 4.48
CA LEU A 27 -4.31 -1.21 4.49
C LEU A 27 -4.42 -2.05 5.76
N VAL A 28 -3.32 -2.68 6.19
CA VAL A 28 -3.29 -3.47 7.43
C VAL A 28 -3.58 -2.58 8.65
N ALA A 29 -2.98 -1.38 8.70
CA ALA A 29 -3.23 -0.42 9.78
C ALA A 29 -4.69 0.05 9.80
N ALA A 30 -5.29 0.32 8.64
CA ALA A 30 -6.70 0.70 8.53
C ALA A 30 -7.63 -0.45 8.96
N ALA A 31 -7.33 -1.69 8.57
CA ALA A 31 -8.10 -2.86 9.00
C ALA A 31 -8.02 -3.06 10.52
N ARG A 32 -6.85 -2.87 11.13
CA ARG A 32 -6.67 -2.88 12.60
C ARG A 32 -7.48 -1.77 13.28
N PHE A 33 -7.42 -0.56 12.73
CA PHE A 33 -8.19 0.57 13.25
C PHE A 33 -9.70 0.29 13.27
N VAL A 34 -10.25 -0.30 12.20
CA VAL A 34 -11.66 -0.71 12.17
C VAL A 34 -11.97 -1.83 13.16
N ALA A 35 -11.07 -2.81 13.30
CA ALA A 35 -11.25 -3.93 14.22
C ALA A 35 -11.21 -3.50 15.71
N GLU A 36 -10.49 -2.42 16.03
CA GLU A 36 -10.32 -1.91 17.40
C GLU A 36 -11.37 -0.85 17.80
N LEU A 37 -12.12 -0.29 16.84
CA LEU A 37 -13.16 0.73 17.08
C LEU A 37 -14.63 0.26 17.00
N PRO A 38 -15.01 -1.00 17.25
CA PRO A 38 -16.34 -1.51 16.91
C PRO A 38 -17.49 -0.89 17.72
N SER A 39 -17.21 -0.17 18.82
CA SER A 39 -18.27 0.39 19.70
C SER A 39 -18.39 1.92 19.71
N VAL A 40 -17.40 2.67 19.20
CA VAL A 40 -17.32 4.13 19.45
C VAL A 40 -17.77 4.97 18.24
N MET A 41 -17.39 4.57 17.02
CA MET A 41 -17.77 5.29 15.79
C MET A 41 -17.76 4.36 14.54
N PRO A 42 -18.69 3.39 14.45
CA PRO A 42 -18.66 2.38 13.38
C PRO A 42 -18.76 2.98 11.97
N GLY A 43 -19.57 4.03 11.79
CA GLY A 43 -19.70 4.71 10.49
C GLY A 43 -18.42 5.44 10.05
N ASN A 44 -17.72 6.07 10.99
CA ASN A 44 -16.50 6.83 10.69
C ASN A 44 -15.32 5.88 10.40
N ALA A 45 -15.23 4.77 11.15
CA ALA A 45 -14.21 3.74 10.93
C ALA A 45 -14.38 3.06 9.56
N ALA A 46 -15.62 2.72 9.17
CA ALA A 46 -15.91 2.18 7.85
C ALA A 46 -15.58 3.19 6.73
N GLY A 47 -15.89 4.48 6.92
CA GLY A 47 -15.54 5.54 5.98
C GLY A 47 -14.03 5.70 5.77
N ILE A 48 -13.25 5.66 6.85
CA ILE A 48 -11.78 5.71 6.79
C ILE A 48 -11.22 4.49 6.05
N LEU A 49 -11.73 3.29 6.32
CA LEU A 49 -11.30 2.08 5.62
C LEU A 49 -11.55 2.15 4.12
N VAL A 50 -12.72 2.64 3.70
CA VAL A 50 -13.04 2.84 2.29
C VAL A 50 -12.10 3.86 1.64
N LEU A 51 -11.87 5.01 2.30
CA LEU A 51 -10.95 6.03 1.82
C LEU A 51 -9.52 5.52 1.67
N VAL A 52 -9.00 4.81 2.67
CA VAL A 52 -7.65 4.23 2.62
C VAL A 52 -7.56 3.17 1.52
N THR A 53 -8.59 2.34 1.35
CA THR A 53 -8.62 1.32 0.31
C THR A 53 -8.59 1.94 -1.08
N LEU A 54 -9.47 2.91 -1.34
CA LEU A 54 -9.53 3.61 -2.63
C LEU A 54 -8.27 4.40 -2.91
N GLY A 55 -7.73 5.11 -1.92
CA GLY A 55 -6.47 5.84 -2.03
C GLY A 55 -5.29 4.91 -2.35
N THR A 56 -5.23 3.76 -1.69
CA THR A 56 -4.18 2.75 -1.96
C THR A 56 -4.28 2.22 -3.39
N ILE A 57 -5.48 1.89 -3.87
CA ILE A 57 -5.69 1.45 -5.26
C ILE A 57 -5.24 2.53 -6.24
N PHE A 58 -5.59 3.80 -5.98
CA PHE A 58 -5.25 4.91 -6.86
C PHE A 58 -3.73 5.14 -6.93
N VAL A 59 -3.05 5.09 -5.79
CA VAL A 59 -1.59 5.21 -5.71
C VAL A 59 -0.92 4.06 -6.47
N LEU A 60 -1.34 2.81 -6.23
CA LEU A 60 -0.81 1.64 -6.94
C LEU A 60 -1.04 1.72 -8.45
N ALA A 61 -2.21 2.19 -8.88
CA ALA A 61 -2.53 2.40 -10.28
C ALA A 61 -1.65 3.49 -10.91
N ALA A 62 -1.46 4.63 -10.25
CA ALA A 62 -0.61 5.72 -10.75
C ALA A 62 0.85 5.27 -10.94
N ILE A 63 1.38 4.52 -9.97
CA ILE A 63 2.73 3.96 -10.00
C ILE A 63 2.93 2.95 -11.14
N TRP A 64 1.88 2.18 -11.46
CA TRP A 64 1.90 1.22 -12.57
C TRP A 64 1.76 1.89 -13.94
N LEU A 65 0.91 2.92 -14.04
CA LEU A 65 0.70 3.70 -15.26
C LEU A 65 1.88 4.64 -15.59
N GLY A 66 2.76 4.91 -14.63
CA GLY A 66 3.99 5.67 -14.85
C GLY A 66 3.79 7.19 -14.88
N VAL A 67 2.81 7.68 -14.12
CA VAL A 67 2.63 9.12 -13.83
C VAL A 67 3.72 9.60 -12.87
#